data_AF-A0A7X6SU35-F1
#
_entry.id   AF-A0A7X6SU35-F1
#
_cell.length_a   1.000
_cell.length_b   1.000
_cell.length_c   1.000
_cell.angle_alpha   90.00
_cell.angle_beta   90.00
_cell.angle_gamma   90.00
#
_symmetry.space_group_name_H-M   'P 1'
#
loop_
_entity.id
_entity.type
_entity.pdbx_description
1 polymer ?
#
loop_
_entity_poly.entity_id
_entity_poly.type
_entity_poly.pdbx_seq_one_letter_code
_entity_poly.pdbx_strand_id
1 'polypeptide(L)'
;LQHWINIGAKADPEKLPKIFYVNWFRKDKDGNWLWPGFGENSRVLKWIFERTSGEGKAVETPIGYMPTPDAIDTTGLNVDNSTMEELLRVDREDWLREVASIREYYSSFGDKLPKELANQLNALEKRLRDQ
;
A
#
# COMPACT_ATOMS: atom_id res chain seq x y z
N LEU A 1 -14.86 -11.49 -6.24
CA LEU A 1 -14.23 -11.22 -4.93
C LEU A 1 -14.17 -12.47 -4.04
N GLN A 2 -15.29 -13.16 -3.75
CA GLN A 2 -15.28 -14.38 -2.92
C GLN A 2 -14.34 -15.47 -3.44
N HIS A 3 -14.22 -15.63 -4.76
CA HIS A 3 -13.30 -16.60 -5.37
C HIS A 3 -11.85 -16.42 -4.89
N TRP A 4 -11.34 -15.19 -4.82
CA TRP A 4 -9.98 -14.90 -4.35
C TRP A 4 -9.78 -15.27 -2.88
N ILE A 5 -10.77 -14.96 -2.04
CA ILE A 5 -10.77 -15.36 -0.62
C ILE A 5 -10.70 -16.89 -0.50
N ASN A 6 -11.50 -17.60 -1.30
CA ASN A 6 -11.55 -19.07 -1.28
C ASN A 6 -10.25 -19.70 -1.77
N ILE A 7 -9.55 -19.10 -2.74
CA ILE A 7 -8.21 -19.57 -3.16
C ILE A 7 -7.23 -19.45 -1.99
N GLY A 8 -7.17 -18.28 -1.35
CA GLY A 8 -6.28 -18.05 -0.21
C GLY A 8 -6.57 -19.00 0.96
N ALA A 9 -7.83 -19.20 1.30
CA ALA A 9 -8.25 -20.07 2.41
C ALA A 9 -7.95 -21.56 2.19
N LYS A 10 -7.80 -22.00 0.94
CA LYS A 10 -7.49 -23.40 0.60
C LYS A 10 -6.01 -23.66 0.37
N ALA A 11 -5.21 -22.61 0.26
CA ALA A 11 -3.78 -22.72 0.03
C ALA A 11 -3.01 -22.82 1.34
N ASP A 12 -1.80 -23.36 1.25
CA ASP A 12 -0.80 -23.26 2.30
C ASP A 12 -0.38 -21.78 2.48
N PRO A 13 -0.63 -21.13 3.63
CA PRO A 13 -0.34 -19.72 3.82
C PRO A 13 1.12 -19.34 3.62
N GLU A 14 2.05 -20.27 3.86
CA GLU A 14 3.49 -20.04 3.67
C GLU A 14 3.89 -20.02 2.19
N LYS A 15 3.06 -20.61 1.33
CA LYS A 15 3.28 -20.68 -0.13
C LYS A 15 2.51 -19.62 -0.92
N LEU A 16 1.63 -18.87 -0.26
CA LEU A 16 0.91 -17.79 -0.93
C LEU A 16 1.85 -16.62 -1.26
N PRO A 17 1.76 -16.04 -2.47
CA PRO A 17 2.54 -14.87 -2.81
C PRO A 17 2.15 -13.69 -1.91
N LYS A 18 3.14 -12.86 -1.57
CA LYS A 18 2.89 -11.58 -0.89
C LYS A 18 2.23 -10.61 -1.87
N ILE A 19 1.26 -9.84 -1.40
CA ILE A 19 0.53 -8.85 -2.20
C ILE A 19 1.08 -7.46 -1.87
N PHE A 20 1.39 -6.69 -2.92
CA PHE A 20 1.87 -5.31 -2.80
C PHE A 20 0.96 -4.38 -3.58
N TYR A 21 0.76 -3.18 -3.02
CA TYR A 21 0.14 -2.05 -3.72
C TYR A 21 1.23 -1.01 -4.01
N VAL A 22 1.27 -0.50 -5.23
CA VAL A 22 2.26 0.49 -5.67
C VAL A 22 1.56 1.68 -6.30
N ASN A 23 2.08 2.88 -6.03
CA ASN A 23 1.63 4.12 -6.67
C ASN A 23 2.84 4.85 -7.26
N TRP A 24 3.02 4.73 -8.59
CA TRP A 24 4.10 5.41 -9.33
C TRP A 24 3.79 6.88 -9.62
N PHE A 25 2.59 7.34 -9.28
CA PHE A 25 1.98 8.56 -9.80
C PHE A 25 1.65 9.55 -8.69
N ARG A 26 2.30 9.46 -7.53
CA ARG A 26 2.10 10.46 -6.48
C ARG A 26 2.72 11.79 -6.90
N LYS A 27 1.97 12.86 -6.67
CA LYS A 27 2.38 14.23 -6.97
C LYS A 27 2.53 15.05 -5.70
N ASP A 28 3.37 16.07 -5.75
CA ASP A 28 3.40 17.14 -4.74
C ASP A 28 2.21 18.11 -4.92
N LYS A 29 2.14 19.10 -4.02
CA LYS A 29 1.13 20.17 -4.03
C LYS A 29 1.21 21.07 -5.29
N ASP A 30 2.35 21.10 -5.96
CA ASP A 30 2.62 21.93 -7.14
C ASP A 30 2.37 21.13 -8.44
N GLY A 31 2.00 19.85 -8.31
CA GLY A 31 1.64 18.96 -9.42
C GLY A 31 2.82 18.21 -10.04
N ASN A 32 4.02 18.30 -9.45
CA ASN A 32 5.21 17.58 -9.89
C ASN A 32 5.17 16.13 -9.42
N TRP A 33 5.71 15.22 -10.23
CA TRP A 33 5.85 13.82 -9.86
C TRP A 33 6.94 13.66 -8.78
N LEU A 34 6.59 13.02 -7.66
CA LEU A 34 7.55 12.75 -6.58
C LEU A 34 8.49 11.59 -6.91
N TRP A 35 8.05 10.67 -7.80
CA TRP A 35 8.85 9.53 -8.23
C TRP A 35 9.10 9.59 -9.74
N PRO A 36 10.35 9.39 -10.22
CA PRO A 36 10.70 9.50 -11.64
C PRO A 36 10.04 8.43 -12.53
N GLY A 37 9.66 7.28 -11.98
CA GLY A 37 8.96 6.22 -12.72
C GLY A 37 9.85 5.47 -13.72
N PHE A 38 9.23 4.89 -14.75
CA PHE A 38 9.91 4.15 -15.82
C PHE A 38 10.89 3.07 -15.30
N GLY A 39 12.15 3.12 -15.73
CA GLY A 39 13.19 2.18 -15.33
C GLY A 39 13.50 2.24 -13.83
N GLU A 40 13.27 3.38 -13.18
CA GLU A 40 13.54 3.55 -11.75
C GLU A 40 12.59 2.73 -10.89
N ASN A 41 11.41 2.34 -11.41
CA ASN A 41 10.50 1.40 -10.74
C ASN A 41 11.19 0.08 -10.36
N SER A 42 12.27 -0.30 -11.06
CA SER A 42 13.11 -1.45 -10.68
C SER A 42 13.65 -1.38 -9.24
N ARG A 43 13.86 -0.18 -8.69
CA ARG A 43 14.32 0.03 -7.29
C ARG A 43 13.25 -0.36 -6.27
N VAL A 44 11.98 -0.12 -6.59
CA VAL A 44 10.85 -0.57 -5.76
C VAL A 44 10.61 -2.07 -5.94
N LEU A 45 10.81 -2.62 -7.15
CA LEU A 45 10.77 -4.06 -7.36
C LEU A 45 11.89 -4.79 -6.60
N LYS A 46 13.11 -4.22 -6.54
CA LYS A 46 14.20 -4.69 -5.69
C LYS A 46 13.75 -4.76 -4.23
N TRP A 47 13.15 -3.70 -3.69
CA TRP A 47 12.62 -3.70 -2.33
C TRP A 47 11.54 -4.77 -2.13
N ILE A 48 10.65 -4.99 -3.10
CA ILE A 48 9.65 -6.07 -3.05
C ILE A 48 10.34 -7.44 -2.94
N PHE A 49 11.39 -7.70 -3.71
CA PHE A 49 12.14 -8.95 -3.60
C PHE A 49 12.79 -9.11 -2.22
N GLU A 50 13.41 -8.06 -1.70
CA GLU A 50 13.99 -8.05 -0.35
C GLU A 50 12.90 -8.29 0.73
N ARG A 51 11.69 -7.72 0.56
CA ARG A 51 10.56 -8.00 1.46
C ARG A 51 10.11 -9.45 1.40
N THR A 52 10.20 -10.10 0.25
CA THR A 52 9.85 -11.52 0.10
C THR A 52 10.95 -12.45 0.63
N SER A 53 12.22 -12.04 0.63
CA SER A 53 13.34 -12.81 1.21
C SER A 53 13.53 -12.60 2.72
N GLY A 54 12.85 -11.61 3.31
CA GLY A 54 12.94 -11.28 4.73
C GLY A 54 13.99 -10.22 5.07
N GLU A 55 14.62 -9.60 4.07
CA GLU A 55 15.70 -8.62 4.24
C GLU A 55 15.21 -7.17 4.10
N GLY A 56 14.04 -6.95 3.49
CA GLY A 56 13.53 -5.62 3.17
C GLY A 56 13.07 -4.85 4.42
N LYS A 57 13.68 -3.69 4.65
CA LYS A 57 13.30 -2.78 5.75
C LYS A 57 11.90 -2.22 5.52
N ALA A 58 11.07 -2.25 6.55
CA ALA A 58 9.72 -1.71 6.50
C ALA A 58 9.29 -1.17 7.86
N VAL A 59 8.37 -0.21 7.84
CA VAL A 59 7.66 0.30 9.01
C VAL A 59 6.18 -0.07 8.90
N GLU A 60 5.58 -0.45 10.03
CA GLU A 60 4.14 -0.68 10.10
C GLU A 60 3.39 0.67 10.07
N THR A 61 2.40 0.75 9.18
CA THR A 61 1.50 1.91 9.04
C THR A 61 0.04 1.41 9.08
N PRO A 62 -0.96 2.30 9.20
CA PRO A 62 -2.36 1.89 9.16
C PRO A 62 -2.75 1.18 7.86
N ILE A 63 -2.01 1.40 6.77
CA ILE A 63 -2.29 0.84 5.44
C ILE A 63 -1.44 -0.40 5.15
N GLY A 64 -0.67 -0.88 6.13
CA GLY A 64 0.21 -2.05 6.02
C GLY A 64 1.69 -1.67 6.15
N TYR A 65 2.56 -2.55 5.67
CA TYR A 65 4.00 -2.33 5.73
C TYR A 65 4.47 -1.46 4.56
N MET A 66 5.06 -0.30 4.89
CA MET A 66 5.68 0.61 3.93
C MET A 66 7.20 0.54 4.05
N PRO A 67 7.97 0.84 2.98
CA PRO A 67 9.42 0.98 3.10
C PRO A 67 9.78 2.02 4.17
N THR A 68 10.89 1.81 4.88
CA THR A 68 11.50 2.92 5.63
C THR A 68 12.06 3.96 4.65
N PRO A 69 12.28 5.22 5.06
CA PRO A 69 12.80 6.26 4.15
C PRO A 69 14.13 5.90 3.48
N ASP A 70 14.93 5.02 4.10
CA ASP A 70 16.21 4.54 3.60
C ASP A 70 16.14 3.17 2.90
N ALA A 71 14.96 2.56 2.77
CA ALA A 71 14.82 1.19 2.23
C ALA A 71 14.91 1.13 0.70
N ILE A 72 14.59 2.22 0.00
CA ILE A 72 14.67 2.30 -1.46
C ILE A 72 15.92 3.08 -1.82
N ASP A 73 16.79 2.47 -2.62
CA ASP A 73 18.01 3.11 -3.11
C ASP A 73 17.66 4.26 -4.07
N THR A 74 17.96 5.50 -3.66
CA THR A 74 17.79 6.72 -4.46
C THR A 74 19.11 7.23 -5.05
N THR A 75 20.20 6.45 -4.99
CA THR A 75 21.50 6.84 -5.52
C THR A 75 21.40 7.20 -7.00
N GLY A 76 21.81 8.43 -7.32
CA GLY A 76 21.74 8.99 -8.68
C GLY A 76 20.38 9.57 -9.07
N LEU A 77 19.40 9.60 -8.17
CA LEU A 77 18.10 10.24 -8.38
C LEU A 77 18.03 11.61 -7.70
N ASN A 78 17.23 12.51 -8.27
CA ASN A 78 16.84 13.76 -7.61
C ASN A 78 15.65 13.53 -6.67
N VAL A 79 15.82 12.61 -5.71
CA VAL A 79 14.83 12.29 -4.67
C VAL A 79 15.53 12.47 -3.33
N ASP A 80 15.38 13.65 -2.75
CA ASP A 80 15.96 13.97 -1.45
C ASP A 80 15.10 13.42 -0.30
N ASN A 81 15.58 13.57 0.94
CA ASN A 81 14.89 13.08 2.13
C ASN A 81 13.47 13.67 2.26
N SER A 82 13.29 14.95 1.94
CA SER A 82 11.99 15.61 2.05
C SER A 82 10.99 15.06 1.02
N THR A 83 11.47 14.80 -0.20
CA THR A 83 10.69 14.17 -1.28
C THR A 83 10.31 12.76 -0.90
N MET A 84 11.23 11.98 -0.31
CA MET A 84 10.97 10.62 0.14
C MET A 84 9.99 10.58 1.31
N GLU A 85 10.11 11.49 2.28
CA GLU A 85 9.15 11.64 3.37
C GLU A 85 7.74 11.93 2.85
N GLU A 86 7.60 12.87 1.92
CA GLU A 86 6.30 13.15 1.30
C GLU A 86 5.81 11.97 0.45
N LEU A 87 6.69 11.31 -0.32
CA LEU A 87 6.33 10.15 -1.14
C LEU A 87 5.74 9.01 -0.29
N LEU A 88 6.28 8.79 0.91
CA LEU A 88 5.88 7.73 1.83
C LEU A 88 4.84 8.18 2.88
N ARG A 89 4.45 9.45 2.89
CA ARG A 89 3.51 9.99 3.89
C ARG A 89 2.13 9.36 3.77
N VAL A 90 1.58 8.89 4.89
CA VAL A 90 0.20 8.42 5.00
C VAL A 90 -0.64 9.55 5.59
N ASP A 91 -1.43 10.24 4.77
CA ASP A 91 -2.35 11.27 5.27
C ASP A 91 -3.62 10.63 5.81
N ARG A 92 -3.82 10.72 7.12
CA ARG A 92 -4.94 10.10 7.83
C ARG A 92 -6.29 10.59 7.31
N GLU A 93 -6.43 11.89 7.08
CA GLU A 93 -7.71 12.49 6.71
C GLU A 93 -8.08 12.15 5.26
N ASP A 94 -7.10 12.12 4.36
CA ASP A 94 -7.30 11.59 3.00
C ASP A 94 -7.70 10.12 3.02
N TRP A 95 -7.04 9.29 3.84
CA TRP A 95 -7.39 7.88 3.96
C TRP A 95 -8.76 7.63 4.58
N LEU A 96 -9.20 8.46 5.54
CA LEU A 96 -10.56 8.37 6.08
C LEU A 96 -11.62 8.75 5.03
N ARG A 97 -11.33 9.73 4.15
CA ARG A 97 -12.16 10.03 2.97
C ARG A 97 -12.20 8.85 2.00
N GLU A 98 -11.05 8.23 1.74
CA GLU A 98 -10.95 7.06 0.86
C GLU A 98 -11.73 5.87 1.44
N VAL A 99 -11.65 5.62 2.75
CA VAL A 99 -12.46 4.60 3.43
C VAL A 99 -13.95 4.81 3.20
N ALA A 100 -14.43 6.06 3.29
CA ALA A 100 -15.82 6.39 3.03
C ALA A 100 -16.19 6.12 1.56
N SER A 101 -15.33 6.50 0.61
CA SER A 101 -15.53 6.23 -0.82
C SER A 101 -15.55 4.73 -1.15
N ILE A 102 -14.61 3.95 -0.58
CA ILE A 102 -14.59 2.50 -0.73
C ILE A 102 -15.85 1.88 -0.13
N ARG A 103 -16.33 2.38 1.01
CA ARG A 103 -17.56 1.90 1.65
C ARG A 103 -18.78 2.14 0.76
N GLU A 104 -18.87 3.32 0.15
CA GLU A 104 -19.89 3.64 -0.84
C GLU A 104 -19.80 2.68 -2.05
N TYR A 105 -18.61 2.51 -2.62
CA TYR A 105 -18.39 1.57 -3.72
C TYR A 105 -18.78 0.13 -3.34
N TYR A 106 -18.42 -0.33 -2.15
CA TYR A 106 -18.75 -1.66 -1.63
C TYR A 106 -20.26 -1.88 -1.49
N SER A 107 -21.03 -0.83 -1.20
CA SER A 107 -22.48 -0.92 -1.11
C SER A 107 -23.13 -1.32 -2.44
N SER A 108 -22.51 -0.97 -3.58
CA SER A 108 -22.99 -1.33 -4.92
C SER A 108 -23.02 -2.84 -5.20
N PHE A 109 -22.27 -3.64 -4.42
CA PHE A 109 -22.24 -5.10 -4.55
C PHE A 109 -23.40 -5.80 -3.81
N GLY A 110 -24.09 -5.10 -2.90
CA GLY A 110 -25.14 -5.67 -2.05
C GLY A 110 -24.68 -6.95 -1.34
N ASP A 111 -25.54 -7.98 -1.35
CA ASP A 111 -25.29 -9.27 -0.67
C ASP A 111 -24.12 -10.08 -1.26
N LYS A 112 -23.57 -9.67 -2.42
CA LYS A 112 -22.45 -10.37 -3.06
C LYS A 112 -21.08 -9.95 -2.54
N LEU A 113 -21.02 -8.91 -1.70
CA LEU A 113 -19.76 -8.48 -1.09
C LEU A 113 -19.28 -9.54 -0.08
N PRO A 114 -18.07 -10.10 -0.23
CA PRO A 114 -17.48 -10.96 0.79
C PRO A 114 -17.37 -10.21 2.13
N LYS A 115 -17.80 -10.86 3.21
CA LYS A 115 -17.74 -10.27 4.57
C LYS A 115 -16.30 -9.93 4.96
N GLU A 116 -15.35 -10.70 4.48
CA GLU A 116 -13.91 -10.50 4.69
C GLU A 116 -13.44 -9.13 4.18
N LEU A 117 -13.97 -8.65 3.04
CA LEU A 117 -13.60 -7.33 2.52
C LEU A 117 -14.19 -6.20 3.37
N ALA A 118 -15.45 -6.31 3.79
CA ALA A 118 -16.06 -5.37 4.72
C ALA A 118 -15.29 -5.32 6.06
N ASN A 119 -14.86 -6.48 6.56
CA ASN A 119 -14.06 -6.59 7.77
C ASN A 119 -12.68 -5.95 7.61
N GLN A 120 -12.00 -6.14 6.47
CA GLN A 120 -10.72 -5.48 6.20
C GLN A 120 -10.85 -3.96 6.11
N LEU A 121 -11.93 -3.44 5.50
CA LEU A 121 -12.21 -2.01 5.47
C LEU A 121 -12.47 -1.43 6.86
N ASN A 122 -13.25 -2.13 7.69
CA ASN A 122 -13.48 -1.75 9.08
C ASN A 122 -12.19 -1.77 9.90
N ALA A 123 -11.32 -2.77 9.69
CA ALA A 123 -10.02 -2.86 10.35
C ALA A 123 -9.08 -1.73 9.92
N LEU A 124 -9.07 -1.36 8.65
CA LEU A 124 -8.34 -0.18 8.14
C LEU A 124 -8.82 1.10 8.82
N GLU A 125 -10.13 1.32 8.84
CA GLU A 125 -10.73 2.50 9.49
C GLU A 125 -10.33 2.58 10.96
N LYS A 126 -10.37 1.45 11.68
CA LYS A 126 -9.94 1.38 13.08
C LYS A 126 -8.47 1.78 13.23
N ARG A 127 -7.55 1.20 12.44
CA ARG A 127 -6.12 1.54 12.50
C ARG A 127 -5.85 3.02 12.21
N LEU A 128 -6.62 3.63 11.31
CA LEU A 128 -6.52 5.07 11.02
C LEU A 128 -7.02 5.95 12.17
N ARG A 129 -8.08 5.52 12.87
CA ARG A 129 -8.66 6.27 14.00
C ARG A 129 -7.84 6.16 15.29
N ASP A 130 -7.17 5.03 15.50
CA ASP A 130 -6.36 4.75 16.70
C ASP A 130 -4.99 5.46 16.70
N GLN A 131 -4.62 6.12 15.59
CA GLN A 131 -3.47 7.02 15.49
C GLN A 131 -3.77 8.43 16.00
#